data_AF-A0A4R8FUL9-F1
#
_entry.id   AF-A0A4R8FUL9-F1
#
_cell.length_a   1.000
_cell.length_b   1.000
_cell.length_c   1.000
_cell.angle_alpha   90.00
_cell.angle_beta   90.00
_cell.angle_gamma   90.00
#
_symmetry.space_group_name_H-M   'P 1'
#
loop_
_entity.id
_entity.type
_entity.pdbx_description
1 polymer ?
#
loop_
_entity_poly.entity_id
_entity_poly.type
_entity_poly.pdbx_seq_one_letter_code
_entity_poly.pdbx_strand_id
1 'polypeptide(L)'
;MAEQALSLSYGQAFVAPERRRHRSSMSVQVPEGNTLRSKGVCALISDSTWRNAIAKQAGDLSVRGFLADYYSTPEHWDVKTSATRVLRALNSWSYSQSGYIEGGSYVSSMSAMVLRDREAHLFHMGDTLVFRLRGAEFEQLTRDHVTDLGGYRYPSRALGLDGNLDIDYVRTPLKQGDLFLFTTRAVRGTLMPSDYVQLIRSDVSDLDAACERLAEAAQARAAERGYGGDQFCFQLVRIDRLPEEEPDRPLRHYGNLPVPPELSAGDRLDGLEVQAVLSKTAQARVYRMRDLRSEREMVLKAPSPELSSRNAYLEHFLLQQWVVERVNSPFVTRVVELSRPRQHLYYLMEYVNGTTLADWVHRHPQASLAQRLDIARQLAKAVQALHRRDVLHQQIHPDNVLIDAHGQVVLTDFSACHLREVDGHKKARELARQVGLSEHSAPEYALDTDVGRRSDQYALASTIYWLLTGSLPYAQAPNQLRTHTDLERMGYRSARTRNPEVSSELDDALRRALDPQRALRFRRLAEFAYALREPRKSARDDEGHARREPAIFWQGIAGILLLLLVLSWLLK
;
A
#
# COMPACT_ATOMS: atom_id res chain seq x y z
N MET A 1 15.79 2.43 -32.62
CA MET A 1 16.92 1.71 -31.99
C MET A 1 16.31 0.73 -30.99
N ALA A 2 16.54 -0.57 -31.17
CA ALA A 2 15.94 -1.61 -30.33
C ALA A 2 16.43 -1.48 -28.88
N GLU A 3 15.50 -1.35 -27.93
CA GLU A 3 15.78 -1.04 -26.54
C GLU A 3 16.55 -2.18 -25.84
N GLN A 4 17.60 -1.82 -25.11
CA GLN A 4 18.49 -2.72 -24.36
C GLN A 4 17.83 -3.18 -23.04
N ALA A 5 16.88 -4.12 -23.14
CA ALA A 5 16.18 -4.70 -21.98
C ALA A 5 16.86 -5.98 -21.46
N LEU A 6 16.54 -6.35 -20.20
CA LEU A 6 16.86 -7.66 -19.62
C LEU A 6 16.28 -8.77 -20.51
N SER A 7 17.12 -9.73 -20.93
CA SER A 7 16.68 -10.92 -21.68
C SER A 7 17.23 -12.20 -21.05
N LEU A 8 16.44 -13.27 -21.13
CA LEU A 8 16.76 -14.56 -20.57
C LEU A 8 16.16 -15.70 -21.40
N SER A 9 16.76 -16.86 -21.23
CA SER A 9 16.30 -18.14 -21.75
C SER A 9 15.92 -19.00 -20.55
N TYR A 10 14.92 -19.85 -20.69
CA TYR A 10 14.56 -20.81 -19.66
C TYR A 10 14.17 -22.14 -20.29
N GLY A 11 14.24 -23.22 -19.52
CA GLY A 11 13.78 -24.54 -19.91
C GLY A 11 13.14 -25.27 -18.72
N GLN A 12 12.23 -26.18 -18.99
CA GLN A 12 11.43 -26.85 -17.96
C GLN A 12 11.21 -28.33 -18.28
N ALA A 13 11.39 -29.21 -17.29
CA ALA A 13 11.05 -30.62 -17.41
C ALA A 13 10.35 -31.15 -16.16
N PHE A 14 9.35 -32.00 -16.37
CA PHE A 14 8.57 -32.66 -15.32
C PHE A 14 8.74 -34.18 -15.41
N VAL A 15 8.96 -34.83 -14.28
CA VAL A 15 8.89 -36.29 -14.15
C VAL A 15 7.65 -36.66 -13.38
N ALA A 16 6.69 -37.28 -14.07
CA ALA A 16 5.38 -37.62 -13.53
C ALA A 16 4.87 -38.94 -14.14
N PRO A 17 4.42 -39.91 -13.31
CA PRO A 17 3.71 -41.09 -13.81
C PRO A 17 2.40 -40.71 -14.54
N GLU A 18 1.69 -39.70 -14.03
CA GLU A 18 0.50 -39.12 -14.66
C GLU A 18 0.56 -37.59 -14.63
N ARG A 19 0.69 -36.94 -15.80
CA ARG A 19 0.74 -35.46 -15.91
C ARG A 19 -0.47 -34.76 -15.27
N ARG A 20 -1.64 -35.41 -15.24
CA ARG A 20 -2.87 -34.82 -14.68
C ARG A 20 -2.87 -34.76 -13.14
N ARG A 21 -2.06 -35.57 -12.45
CA ARG A 21 -1.97 -35.64 -10.99
C ARG A 21 -0.67 -35.07 -10.42
N HIS A 22 0.10 -34.35 -11.24
CA HIS A 22 1.34 -33.74 -10.80
C HIS A 22 1.07 -32.67 -9.73
N ARG A 23 1.74 -32.78 -8.59
CA ARG A 23 1.50 -31.91 -7.43
C ARG A 23 2.28 -30.60 -7.44
N SER A 24 3.42 -30.59 -8.15
CA SER A 24 4.27 -29.42 -8.25
C SER A 24 3.87 -28.57 -9.46
N SER A 25 4.13 -27.28 -9.36
CA SER A 25 3.90 -26.31 -10.44
C SER A 25 5.12 -25.41 -10.59
N MET A 26 5.40 -24.99 -11.81
CA MET A 26 6.47 -24.04 -12.10
C MET A 26 6.11 -23.18 -13.29
N SER A 27 6.62 -21.97 -13.32
CA SER A 27 6.32 -21.00 -14.37
C SER A 27 7.40 -19.94 -14.43
N VAL A 28 7.71 -19.51 -15.65
CA VAL A 28 8.50 -18.31 -15.92
C VAL A 28 7.60 -17.36 -16.71
N GLN A 29 7.45 -16.14 -16.23
CA GLN A 29 6.69 -15.12 -16.92
C GLN A 29 7.58 -13.92 -17.24
N VAL A 30 7.86 -13.75 -18.54
CA VAL A 30 8.60 -12.63 -19.10
C VAL A 30 7.57 -11.63 -19.67
N PRO A 31 7.26 -10.53 -18.95
CA PRO A 31 6.37 -9.50 -19.50
C PRO A 31 7.09 -8.69 -20.58
N GLU A 32 6.33 -7.92 -21.35
CA GLU A 32 6.86 -7.04 -22.39
C GLU A 32 6.79 -5.56 -21.98
N GLY A 33 7.56 -4.70 -22.66
CA GLY A 33 7.43 -3.25 -22.58
C GLY A 33 7.71 -2.64 -21.20
N ASN A 34 6.79 -1.79 -20.71
CA ASN A 34 6.96 -1.07 -19.44
C ASN A 34 6.91 -2.00 -18.22
N THR A 35 6.10 -3.06 -18.28
CA THR A 35 5.94 -4.02 -17.18
C THR A 35 7.25 -4.78 -16.92
N LEU A 36 8.02 -5.11 -17.97
CA LEU A 36 9.36 -5.69 -17.81
C LEU A 36 10.31 -4.76 -17.05
N ARG A 37 10.25 -3.46 -17.32
CA ARG A 37 11.09 -2.47 -16.65
C ARG A 37 10.68 -2.21 -15.21
N SER A 38 9.37 -2.15 -14.93
CA SER A 38 8.87 -1.81 -13.60
C SER A 38 8.76 -3.02 -12.66
N LYS A 39 8.54 -4.23 -13.21
CA LYS A 39 8.28 -5.46 -12.42
C LYS A 39 9.30 -6.57 -12.64
N GLY A 40 10.09 -6.52 -13.72
CA GLY A 40 11.06 -7.57 -14.02
C GLY A 40 10.40 -8.88 -14.49
N VAL A 41 11.18 -9.96 -14.47
CA VAL A 41 10.73 -11.32 -14.79
C VAL A 41 10.53 -12.11 -13.51
N CYS A 42 9.47 -12.91 -13.46
CA CYS A 42 9.21 -13.84 -12.36
C CYS A 42 9.49 -15.29 -12.80
N ALA A 43 10.28 -16.01 -12.02
CA ALA A 43 10.52 -17.45 -12.14
C ALA A 43 10.14 -18.14 -10.84
N LEU A 44 9.21 -19.10 -10.91
CA LEU A 44 8.61 -19.71 -9.73
C LEU A 44 8.61 -21.23 -9.81
N ILE A 45 8.70 -21.85 -8.64
CA ILE A 45 8.48 -23.27 -8.43
C ILE A 45 7.72 -23.47 -7.13
N SER A 46 6.82 -24.44 -7.11
CA SER A 46 6.05 -24.83 -5.94
C SER A 46 5.90 -26.34 -5.87
N ASP A 47 5.94 -26.91 -4.67
CA ASP A 47 5.71 -28.33 -4.41
C ASP A 47 4.72 -28.52 -3.27
N SER A 48 3.78 -29.45 -3.44
CA SER A 48 2.78 -29.78 -2.42
C SER A 48 3.07 -31.15 -1.80
N THR A 49 2.59 -31.42 -0.60
CA THR A 49 2.87 -32.70 0.08
C THR A 49 2.03 -33.87 -0.45
N TRP A 50 2.56 -35.11 -0.38
CA TRP A 50 1.88 -36.33 -0.84
C TRP A 50 0.55 -36.63 -0.11
N ARG A 51 0.39 -36.16 1.14
CA ARG A 51 -0.81 -36.41 1.95
C ARG A 51 -1.96 -35.46 1.64
N ASN A 52 -1.76 -34.52 0.72
CA ASN A 52 -2.74 -33.51 0.39
C ASN A 52 -3.65 -34.00 -0.77
N ALA A 53 -4.93 -34.23 -0.48
CA ALA A 53 -5.91 -34.67 -1.49
C ALA A 53 -6.12 -33.65 -2.63
N ILE A 54 -5.78 -32.38 -2.40
CA ILE A 54 -5.87 -31.28 -3.38
C ILE A 54 -4.48 -30.73 -3.77
N ALA A 55 -3.41 -31.54 -3.60
CA ALA A 55 -2.02 -31.12 -3.74
C ALA A 55 -1.71 -30.32 -5.03
N LYS A 56 -2.21 -30.79 -6.17
CA LYS A 56 -2.04 -30.12 -7.47
C LYS A 56 -2.63 -28.71 -7.47
N GLN A 57 -3.82 -28.55 -6.91
CA GLN A 57 -4.49 -27.26 -6.86
C GLN A 57 -3.73 -26.28 -5.98
N ALA A 58 -3.21 -26.74 -4.83
CA ALA A 58 -2.42 -25.90 -3.94
C ALA A 58 -1.15 -25.33 -4.61
N GLY A 59 -0.40 -26.16 -5.32
CA GLY A 59 0.82 -25.72 -6.01
C GLY A 59 0.53 -24.81 -7.20
N ASP A 60 -0.43 -25.19 -8.05
CA ASP A 60 -0.81 -24.41 -9.23
C ASP A 60 -1.42 -23.05 -8.86
N LEU A 61 -2.27 -23.01 -7.83
CA LEU A 61 -2.88 -21.77 -7.35
C LEU A 61 -1.85 -20.83 -6.72
N SER A 62 -0.86 -21.35 -6.01
CA SER A 62 0.21 -20.53 -5.43
C SER A 62 1.06 -19.86 -6.52
N VAL A 63 1.45 -20.60 -7.57
CA VAL A 63 2.22 -20.05 -8.70
C VAL A 63 1.40 -19.05 -9.51
N ARG A 64 0.17 -19.43 -9.92
CA ARG A 64 -0.69 -18.56 -10.74
C ARG A 64 -1.16 -17.33 -9.98
N GLY A 65 -1.55 -17.50 -8.71
CA GLY A 65 -1.97 -16.41 -7.83
C GLY A 65 -0.86 -15.40 -7.64
N PHE A 66 0.37 -15.85 -7.40
CA PHE A 66 1.51 -14.94 -7.28
C PHE A 66 1.75 -14.15 -8.57
N LEU A 67 1.77 -14.82 -9.72
CA LEU A 67 1.99 -14.14 -11.00
C LEU A 67 0.91 -13.10 -11.30
N ALA A 68 -0.36 -13.46 -11.10
CA ALA A 68 -1.48 -12.56 -11.34
C ALA A 68 -1.43 -11.32 -10.43
N ASP A 69 -1.19 -11.51 -9.14
CA ASP A 69 -1.23 -10.43 -8.17
C ASP A 69 0.05 -9.59 -8.20
N TYR A 70 1.22 -10.21 -8.40
CA TYR A 70 2.52 -9.52 -8.44
C TYR A 70 2.56 -8.47 -9.55
N TYR A 71 2.21 -8.84 -10.78
CA TYR A 71 2.17 -7.90 -11.90
C TYR A 71 1.05 -6.87 -11.77
N SER A 72 0.05 -7.13 -10.94
CA SER A 72 -1.02 -6.17 -10.61
C SER A 72 -0.65 -5.24 -9.44
N THR A 73 0.48 -5.45 -8.77
CA THR A 73 0.91 -4.57 -7.66
C THR A 73 1.31 -3.19 -8.15
N PRO A 74 1.18 -2.13 -7.33
CA PRO A 74 1.55 -0.77 -7.72
C PRO A 74 3.01 -0.65 -8.21
N GLU A 75 3.27 0.10 -9.29
CA GLU A 75 4.58 0.15 -9.98
C GLU A 75 5.76 0.69 -9.15
N HIS A 76 5.48 1.41 -8.08
CA HIS A 76 6.48 2.05 -7.23
C HIS A 76 6.91 1.23 -6.03
N TRP A 77 6.17 0.18 -5.72
CA TRP A 77 6.61 -0.75 -4.70
C TRP A 77 7.90 -1.39 -5.19
N ASP A 78 8.87 -1.46 -4.29
CA ASP A 78 10.05 -2.25 -4.55
C ASP A 78 9.65 -3.73 -4.67
N VAL A 79 10.54 -4.51 -5.28
CA VAL A 79 10.28 -5.93 -5.53
C VAL A 79 9.94 -6.67 -4.23
N LYS A 80 10.63 -6.32 -3.13
CA LYS A 80 10.44 -6.92 -1.81
C LYS A 80 9.05 -6.67 -1.26
N THR A 81 8.57 -5.43 -1.28
CA THR A 81 7.23 -5.06 -0.79
C THR A 81 6.15 -5.73 -1.63
N SER A 82 6.26 -5.65 -2.97
CA SER A 82 5.30 -6.29 -3.87
C SER A 82 5.17 -7.78 -3.62
N ALA A 83 6.28 -8.52 -3.68
CA ALA A 83 6.25 -9.96 -3.50
C ALA A 83 5.81 -10.36 -2.09
N THR A 84 6.30 -9.68 -1.04
CA THR A 84 5.94 -9.99 0.35
C THR A 84 4.45 -9.82 0.60
N ARG A 85 3.84 -8.74 0.09
CA ARG A 85 2.39 -8.51 0.27
C ARG A 85 1.55 -9.54 -0.47
N VAL A 86 1.93 -9.90 -1.69
CA VAL A 86 1.24 -10.94 -2.48
C VAL A 86 1.34 -12.29 -1.77
N LEU A 87 2.54 -12.69 -1.34
CA LEU A 87 2.75 -13.96 -0.65
C LEU A 87 1.97 -14.04 0.67
N ARG A 88 1.91 -12.96 1.45
CA ARG A 88 1.09 -12.91 2.67
C ARG A 88 -0.41 -13.02 2.37
N ALA A 89 -0.89 -12.35 1.32
CA ALA A 89 -2.30 -12.45 0.92
C ALA A 89 -2.67 -13.87 0.46
N LEU A 90 -1.81 -14.50 -0.36
CA LEU A 90 -1.96 -15.89 -0.77
C LEU A 90 -1.95 -16.84 0.44
N ASN A 91 -1.05 -16.62 1.40
CA ASN A 91 -1.00 -17.40 2.62
C ASN A 91 -2.30 -17.32 3.43
N SER A 92 -2.79 -16.10 3.68
CA SER A 92 -4.04 -15.90 4.42
C SER A 92 -5.23 -16.57 3.74
N TRP A 93 -5.28 -16.50 2.41
CA TRP A 93 -6.32 -17.19 1.63
C TRP A 93 -6.20 -18.71 1.75
N SER A 94 -5.01 -19.27 1.49
CA SER A 94 -4.76 -20.72 1.54
C SER A 94 -5.01 -21.30 2.94
N TYR A 95 -4.56 -20.61 3.98
CA TYR A 95 -4.80 -21.00 5.38
C TYR A 95 -6.29 -20.99 5.71
N SER A 96 -7.01 -19.93 5.30
CA SER A 96 -8.46 -19.84 5.52
C SER A 96 -9.22 -20.96 4.80
N GLN A 97 -8.89 -21.24 3.54
CA GLN A 97 -9.55 -22.29 2.76
C GLN A 97 -9.29 -23.70 3.31
N SER A 98 -8.11 -23.93 3.90
CA SER A 98 -7.76 -25.22 4.51
C SER A 98 -8.68 -25.60 5.67
N GLY A 99 -9.32 -24.63 6.34
CA GLY A 99 -10.29 -24.90 7.41
C GLY A 99 -11.67 -25.36 6.93
N TYR A 100 -11.99 -25.22 5.64
CA TYR A 100 -13.31 -25.53 5.07
C TYR A 100 -13.35 -26.85 4.28
N ILE A 101 -12.22 -27.54 4.15
CA ILE A 101 -12.10 -28.76 3.34
C ILE A 101 -11.88 -29.96 4.26
N GLU A 102 -12.77 -30.93 4.18
CA GLU A 102 -12.56 -32.23 4.82
C GLU A 102 -11.57 -33.06 3.99
N GLY A 103 -10.46 -33.48 4.62
CA GLY A 103 -9.50 -34.41 4.01
C GLY A 103 -8.43 -33.78 3.08
N GLY A 104 -8.27 -32.45 3.07
CA GLY A 104 -7.24 -31.77 2.28
C GLY A 104 -6.88 -30.38 2.82
N SER A 105 -5.78 -29.81 2.36
CA SER A 105 -5.35 -28.45 2.76
C SER A 105 -4.67 -27.74 1.60
N TYR A 106 -4.64 -26.41 1.59
CA TYR A 106 -3.90 -25.62 0.58
C TYR A 106 -2.48 -25.32 1.06
N VAL A 107 -1.71 -26.37 1.36
CA VAL A 107 -0.32 -26.22 1.82
C VAL A 107 0.65 -26.52 0.68
N SER A 108 1.56 -25.57 0.39
CA SER A 108 2.62 -25.76 -0.60
C SER A 108 3.94 -25.05 -0.22
N SER A 109 5.05 -25.72 -0.48
CA SER A 109 6.38 -25.11 -0.51
C SER A 109 6.52 -24.28 -1.80
N MET A 110 7.26 -23.18 -1.74
CA MET A 110 7.38 -22.26 -2.88
C MET A 110 8.72 -21.51 -2.85
N SER A 111 9.31 -21.35 -4.04
CA SER A 111 10.38 -20.37 -4.28
C SER A 111 9.97 -19.48 -5.43
N ALA A 112 9.99 -18.17 -5.19
CA ALA A 112 9.72 -17.16 -6.19
C ALA A 112 10.97 -16.29 -6.37
N MET A 113 11.52 -16.26 -7.58
CA MET A 113 12.61 -15.35 -7.93
C MET A 113 12.08 -14.28 -8.87
N VAL A 114 12.33 -13.02 -8.50
CA VAL A 114 12.09 -11.88 -9.37
C VAL A 114 13.43 -11.34 -9.85
N LEU A 115 13.62 -11.32 -11.16
CA LEU A 115 14.79 -10.80 -11.85
C LEU A 115 14.45 -9.41 -12.38
N ARG A 116 15.01 -8.38 -11.77
CA ARG A 116 14.75 -6.99 -12.16
C ARG A 116 16.04 -6.20 -12.21
N ASP A 117 16.19 -5.37 -13.23
CA ASP A 117 17.38 -4.58 -13.50
C ASP A 117 18.64 -5.49 -13.57
N ARG A 118 19.51 -5.40 -12.56
CA ARG A 118 20.73 -6.23 -12.43
C ARG A 118 20.74 -7.04 -11.13
N GLU A 119 19.57 -7.34 -10.58
CA GLU A 119 19.40 -7.99 -9.28
C GLU A 119 18.41 -9.16 -9.36
N ALA A 120 18.72 -10.24 -8.64
CA ALA A 120 17.81 -11.34 -8.35
C ALA A 120 17.27 -11.18 -6.92
N HIS A 121 15.95 -11.22 -6.78
CA HIS A 121 15.23 -11.19 -5.52
C HIS A 121 14.53 -12.53 -5.31
N LEU A 122 15.05 -13.35 -4.40
CA LEU A 122 14.54 -14.69 -4.09
C LEU A 122 13.72 -14.65 -2.80
N PHE A 123 12.47 -15.15 -2.88
CA PHE A 123 11.55 -15.35 -1.77
C PHE A 123 11.30 -16.84 -1.63
N HIS A 124 11.55 -17.39 -0.44
CA HIS A 124 11.55 -18.83 -0.22
C HIS A 124 10.74 -19.21 1.03
N MET A 125 9.96 -20.29 0.89
CA MET A 125 9.14 -20.93 1.94
C MET A 125 9.07 -22.44 1.70
N GLY A 126 9.20 -23.23 2.76
CA GLY A 126 9.14 -24.69 2.71
C GLY A 126 10.43 -25.36 2.25
N ASP A 127 10.33 -26.34 1.35
CA ASP A 127 11.41 -27.29 1.01
C ASP A 127 11.71 -27.40 -0.51
N THR A 128 11.52 -26.30 -1.24
CA THR A 128 11.99 -26.17 -2.64
C THR A 128 13.44 -25.70 -2.72
N LEU A 129 14.17 -26.14 -3.75
CA LEU A 129 15.60 -25.86 -3.88
C LEU A 129 15.87 -24.90 -5.04
N VAL A 130 16.69 -23.88 -4.79
CA VAL A 130 17.20 -22.99 -5.84
C VAL A 130 18.72 -22.91 -5.75
N PHE A 131 19.39 -23.18 -6.86
CA PHE A 131 20.84 -23.09 -7.00
C PHE A 131 21.23 -22.02 -8.03
N ARG A 132 22.43 -21.46 -7.88
CA ARG A 132 23.08 -20.61 -8.87
C ARG A 132 24.34 -21.30 -9.39
N LEU A 133 24.45 -21.40 -10.71
CA LEU A 133 25.67 -21.75 -11.42
C LEU A 133 26.26 -20.50 -12.07
N ARG A 134 27.48 -20.14 -11.66
CA ARG A 134 28.24 -19.00 -12.20
C ARG A 134 29.67 -19.41 -12.45
N GLY A 135 30.05 -19.53 -13.73
CA GLY A 135 31.33 -20.15 -14.05
C GLY A 135 31.39 -21.53 -13.39
N ALA A 136 32.44 -21.81 -12.61
CA ALA A 136 32.62 -23.07 -11.87
C ALA A 136 31.92 -23.12 -10.49
N GLU A 137 31.34 -22.02 -10.02
CA GLU A 137 30.68 -21.96 -8.71
C GLU A 137 29.25 -22.48 -8.82
N PHE A 138 28.91 -23.49 -8.02
CA PHE A 138 27.55 -24.02 -7.86
C PHE A 138 27.12 -23.87 -6.40
N GLU A 139 26.22 -22.93 -6.15
CA GLU A 139 25.82 -22.49 -4.81
C GLU A 139 24.32 -22.69 -4.59
N GLN A 140 23.94 -23.25 -3.44
CA GLN A 140 22.54 -23.31 -3.04
C GLN A 140 22.12 -21.98 -2.38
N LEU A 141 21.05 -21.37 -2.89
CA LEU A 141 20.54 -20.09 -2.40
C LEU A 141 19.43 -20.23 -1.35
N THR A 142 18.68 -21.34 -1.37
CA THR A 142 17.59 -21.62 -0.40
C THR A 142 18.06 -22.49 0.76
N ARG A 143 17.31 -22.46 1.87
CA ARG A 143 17.52 -23.32 3.03
C ARG A 143 16.27 -24.15 3.28
N ASP A 144 16.45 -25.45 3.49
CA ASP A 144 15.32 -26.35 3.73
C ASP A 144 14.64 -26.05 5.08
N HIS A 145 13.35 -25.71 5.04
CA HIS A 145 12.52 -25.57 6.23
C HIS A 145 11.69 -26.83 6.44
N VAL A 146 12.25 -27.81 7.15
CA VAL A 146 11.60 -29.11 7.39
C VAL A 146 11.62 -29.53 8.86
N THR A 147 10.54 -30.15 9.31
CA THR A 147 10.42 -30.83 10.61
C THR A 147 10.36 -32.34 10.40
N ASP A 148 11.15 -33.09 11.15
CA ASP A 148 11.12 -34.57 11.14
C ASP A 148 10.15 -35.06 12.23
N LEU A 149 9.13 -35.81 11.82
CA LEU A 149 8.12 -36.43 12.68
C LEU A 149 8.02 -37.91 12.32
N GLY A 150 8.66 -38.76 13.14
CA GLY A 150 8.61 -40.21 12.99
C GLY A 150 9.24 -40.74 11.69
N GLY A 151 10.33 -40.12 11.22
CA GLY A 151 11.00 -40.49 9.97
C GLY A 151 10.40 -39.84 8.71
N TYR A 152 9.32 -39.07 8.87
CA TYR A 152 8.71 -38.29 7.80
C TYR A 152 9.03 -36.81 7.97
N ARG A 153 9.65 -36.22 6.96
CA ARG A 153 9.97 -34.77 6.94
C ARG A 153 8.88 -33.96 6.24
N TYR A 154 8.31 -33.03 6.99
CA TYR A 154 7.26 -32.09 6.57
C TYR A 154 7.83 -30.68 6.44
N PRO A 155 7.38 -29.86 5.48
CA PRO A 155 7.77 -28.46 5.44
C PRO A 155 7.18 -27.72 6.65
N SER A 156 8.01 -26.93 7.34
CA SER A 156 7.65 -26.26 8.59
C SER A 156 7.29 -24.78 8.43
N ARG A 157 7.55 -24.21 7.25
CA ARG A 157 7.25 -22.81 6.89
C ARG A 157 6.60 -22.69 5.51
N ALA A 158 5.76 -23.65 5.15
CA ALA A 158 5.10 -23.68 3.84
C ALA A 158 3.94 -22.67 3.78
N LEU A 159 3.64 -22.19 2.57
CA LEU A 159 2.49 -21.33 2.34
C LEU A 159 1.19 -22.09 2.64
N GLY A 160 0.29 -21.47 3.40
CA GLY A 160 -0.99 -22.01 3.85
C GLY A 160 -0.91 -22.92 5.08
N LEU A 161 0.28 -23.12 5.66
CA LEU A 161 0.48 -23.97 6.84
C LEU A 161 -0.07 -23.32 8.12
N ASP A 162 0.17 -22.03 8.28
CA ASP A 162 -0.13 -21.21 9.45
C ASP A 162 -0.64 -19.81 9.06
N GLY A 163 -1.26 -19.12 10.01
CA GLY A 163 -1.81 -17.78 9.78
C GLY A 163 -0.75 -16.70 9.54
N ASN A 164 0.49 -16.95 9.95
CA ASN A 164 1.64 -16.05 9.75
C ASN A 164 2.64 -16.70 8.81
N LEU A 165 3.04 -16.01 7.75
CA LEU A 165 4.04 -16.49 6.82
C LEU A 165 5.42 -15.90 7.13
N ASP A 166 6.38 -16.79 7.38
CA ASP A 166 7.81 -16.47 7.44
C ASP A 166 8.44 -16.67 6.05
N ILE A 167 9.00 -15.59 5.49
CA ILE A 167 9.58 -15.58 4.14
C ILE A 167 11.09 -15.37 4.24
N ASP A 168 11.86 -16.34 3.78
CA ASP A 168 13.29 -16.16 3.56
C ASP A 168 13.50 -15.30 2.33
N TYR A 169 14.22 -14.19 2.48
CA TYR A 169 14.48 -13.24 1.40
C TYR A 169 15.98 -13.07 1.16
N VAL A 170 16.41 -13.31 -0.07
CA VAL A 170 17.80 -13.16 -0.52
C VAL A 170 17.84 -12.24 -1.73
N ARG A 171 18.74 -11.24 -1.71
CA ARG A 171 19.01 -10.33 -2.83
C ARG A 171 20.44 -10.55 -3.32
N THR A 172 20.61 -10.77 -4.62
CA THR A 172 21.93 -11.07 -5.21
C THR A 172 22.14 -10.36 -6.55
N PRO A 173 23.31 -9.76 -6.81
CA PRO A 173 23.60 -9.13 -8.09
C PRO A 173 23.72 -10.17 -9.23
N LEU A 174 23.13 -9.84 -10.38
CA LEU A 174 23.15 -10.64 -11.59
C LEU A 174 24.42 -10.40 -12.41
N LYS A 175 24.91 -11.46 -13.04
CA LYS A 175 25.89 -11.40 -14.11
C LYS A 175 25.32 -12.05 -15.36
N GLN A 176 25.71 -11.54 -16.52
CA GLN A 176 25.38 -12.17 -17.79
C GLN A 176 25.96 -13.59 -17.81
N GLY A 177 25.15 -14.57 -18.22
CA GLY A 177 25.48 -15.99 -18.17
C GLY A 177 25.19 -16.68 -16.84
N ASP A 178 24.71 -15.96 -15.81
CA ASP A 178 24.20 -16.61 -14.59
C ASP A 178 23.08 -17.58 -14.95
N LEU A 179 23.12 -18.77 -14.35
CA LEU A 179 22.12 -19.81 -14.55
C LEU A 179 21.55 -20.24 -13.19
N PHE A 180 20.24 -20.15 -13.06
CA PHE A 180 19.51 -20.52 -11.86
C PHE A 180 18.75 -21.82 -12.09
N LEU A 181 18.99 -22.80 -11.22
CA LEU A 181 18.30 -24.09 -11.22
C LEU A 181 17.28 -24.11 -10.08
N PHE A 182 16.01 -24.26 -10.44
CA PHE A 182 14.91 -24.51 -9.53
C PHE A 182 14.56 -25.98 -9.59
N THR A 183 14.46 -26.63 -8.44
CA THR A 183 14.03 -28.02 -8.35
C THR A 183 13.16 -28.28 -7.14
N THR A 184 12.18 -29.17 -7.30
CA THR A 184 11.46 -29.76 -6.17
C THR A 184 12.30 -30.88 -5.57
N ARG A 185 11.78 -31.55 -4.53
CA ARG A 185 12.49 -32.47 -3.63
C ARG A 185 12.98 -33.79 -4.25
N ALA A 186 13.18 -33.82 -5.57
CA ALA A 186 13.74 -34.91 -6.38
C ALA A 186 15.04 -35.52 -5.83
N VAL A 187 15.79 -34.76 -5.04
CA VAL A 187 17.20 -35.10 -4.79
C VAL A 187 17.54 -34.99 -3.31
N ARG A 188 17.10 -35.97 -2.52
CA ARG A 188 17.87 -36.36 -1.33
C ARG A 188 19.04 -37.25 -1.76
N GLY A 189 20.01 -36.61 -2.38
CA GLY A 189 21.27 -37.23 -2.79
C GLY A 189 21.19 -38.10 -4.05
N THR A 190 20.05 -38.13 -4.74
CA THR A 190 19.87 -38.76 -6.06
C THR A 190 20.87 -38.23 -7.09
N LEU A 191 21.01 -36.91 -7.20
CA LEU A 191 22.07 -36.21 -7.93
C LEU A 191 22.99 -35.46 -6.96
N MET A 192 24.29 -35.54 -7.18
CA MET A 192 25.31 -34.76 -6.50
C MET A 192 25.49 -33.40 -7.20
N PRO A 193 26.02 -32.36 -6.52
CA PRO A 193 26.37 -31.08 -7.13
C PRO A 193 27.13 -31.20 -8.47
N SER A 194 28.06 -32.15 -8.57
CA SER A 194 28.82 -32.43 -9.79
C SER A 194 27.94 -32.89 -10.97
N ASP A 195 26.89 -33.67 -10.69
CA ASP A 195 25.99 -34.17 -11.73
C ASP A 195 25.18 -33.04 -12.34
N TYR A 196 24.66 -32.12 -11.50
CA TYR A 196 23.94 -30.94 -12.00
C TYR A 196 24.82 -30.13 -12.95
N VAL A 197 26.04 -29.82 -12.51
CA VAL A 197 26.98 -29.03 -13.31
C VAL A 197 27.32 -29.73 -14.62
N GLN A 198 27.58 -31.04 -14.59
CA GLN A 198 27.91 -31.81 -15.79
C GLN A 198 26.73 -31.84 -16.77
N LEU A 199 25.53 -32.22 -16.33
CA LEU A 199 24.35 -32.39 -17.18
C LEU A 199 23.87 -31.07 -17.81
N ILE A 200 23.98 -29.97 -17.06
CA ILE A 200 23.68 -28.62 -17.55
C ILE A 200 24.72 -28.20 -18.60
N ARG A 201 26.02 -28.48 -18.38
CA ARG A 201 27.10 -28.04 -19.27
C ARG A 201 27.28 -28.89 -20.52
N SER A 202 26.75 -30.10 -20.57
CA SER A 202 26.81 -30.96 -21.76
C SER A 202 26.31 -30.25 -23.02
N ASP A 203 25.22 -29.50 -22.88
CA ASP A 203 24.73 -28.57 -23.88
C ASP A 203 23.94 -27.46 -23.18
N VAL A 204 24.51 -26.25 -23.14
CA VAL A 204 23.91 -25.07 -22.51
C VAL A 204 23.01 -24.33 -23.49
N SER A 205 23.07 -24.63 -24.79
CA SER A 205 22.29 -23.91 -25.81
C SER A 205 20.81 -24.25 -25.76
N ASP A 206 20.48 -25.51 -25.44
CA ASP A 206 19.11 -26.00 -25.24
C ASP A 206 18.84 -26.31 -23.75
N LEU A 207 18.16 -25.39 -23.08
CA LEU A 207 17.82 -25.51 -21.66
C LEU A 207 16.70 -26.50 -21.38
N ASP A 208 15.79 -26.74 -22.34
CA ASP A 208 14.74 -27.75 -22.19
C ASP A 208 15.35 -29.14 -22.23
N ALA A 209 16.23 -29.41 -23.20
CA ALA A 209 16.98 -30.66 -23.26
C ALA A 209 17.88 -30.85 -22.02
N ALA A 210 18.45 -29.78 -21.46
CA ALA A 210 19.19 -29.86 -20.20
C ALA A 210 18.31 -30.27 -19.01
N CYS A 211 17.10 -29.71 -18.91
CA CYS A 211 16.12 -30.12 -17.91
C CYS A 211 15.66 -31.57 -18.11
N GLU A 212 15.48 -32.03 -19.35
CA GLU A 212 15.14 -33.43 -19.66
C GLU A 212 16.24 -34.39 -19.24
N ARG A 213 17.52 -34.07 -19.50
CA ARG A 213 18.67 -34.87 -19.02
C ARG A 213 18.73 -34.96 -17.49
N LEU A 214 18.46 -33.84 -16.80
CA LEU A 214 18.38 -33.81 -15.33
C LEU A 214 17.24 -34.72 -14.82
N ALA A 215 16.08 -34.66 -15.48
CA ALA A 215 14.92 -35.49 -15.22
C ALA A 215 15.23 -36.99 -15.38
N GLU A 216 15.79 -37.40 -16.51
CA GLU A 216 16.14 -38.79 -16.81
C GLU A 216 17.19 -39.33 -15.83
N ALA A 217 18.26 -38.56 -15.56
CA ALA A 217 19.30 -38.96 -14.63
C ALA A 217 18.76 -39.10 -13.20
N ALA A 218 17.91 -38.17 -12.75
CA ALA A 218 17.28 -38.25 -11.45
C ALA A 218 16.34 -39.47 -11.36
N GLN A 219 15.58 -39.78 -12.42
CA GLN A 219 14.68 -40.94 -12.45
C GLN A 219 15.45 -42.26 -12.37
N ALA A 220 16.52 -42.41 -13.14
CA ALA A 220 17.36 -43.60 -13.12
C ALA A 220 17.97 -43.84 -11.73
N ARG A 221 18.58 -42.80 -11.14
CA ARG A 221 19.17 -42.83 -9.79
C ARG A 221 18.13 -43.10 -8.69
N ALA A 222 16.91 -42.56 -8.84
CA ALA A 222 15.82 -42.81 -7.90
C ALA A 222 15.35 -44.27 -7.97
N ALA A 223 15.25 -44.84 -9.18
CA ALA A 223 14.89 -46.24 -9.39
C ALA A 223 15.94 -47.20 -8.79
N GLU A 224 17.24 -46.93 -8.98
CA GLU A 224 18.34 -47.70 -8.38
C GLU A 224 18.27 -47.75 -6.84
N ARG A 225 17.75 -46.70 -6.22
CA ARG A 225 17.62 -46.58 -4.75
C ARG A 225 16.25 -47.04 -4.21
N GLY A 226 15.35 -47.51 -5.07
CA GLY A 226 14.02 -47.97 -4.68
C GLY A 226 12.98 -46.87 -4.46
N TYR A 227 13.23 -45.64 -4.92
CA TYR A 227 12.31 -44.48 -4.82
C TYR A 227 11.46 -44.30 -6.11
N GLY A 228 10.97 -45.39 -6.70
CA GLY A 228 10.42 -45.45 -8.07
C GLY A 228 9.10 -44.71 -8.37
N GLY A 229 8.66 -43.78 -7.51
CA GLY A 229 7.40 -43.05 -7.67
C GLY A 229 7.47 -41.53 -7.42
N ASP A 230 8.67 -40.98 -7.17
CA ASP A 230 8.80 -39.56 -6.84
C ASP A 230 8.55 -38.66 -8.05
N GLN A 231 7.74 -37.63 -7.83
CA GLN A 231 7.44 -36.58 -8.80
C GLN A 231 8.42 -35.43 -8.59
N PHE A 232 9.05 -34.98 -9.67
CA PHE A 232 9.97 -33.86 -9.60
C PHE A 232 9.97 -32.97 -10.83
N CYS A 233 10.45 -31.75 -10.60
CA CYS A 233 10.53 -30.69 -11.60
C CYS A 233 11.93 -30.10 -11.62
N PHE A 234 12.40 -29.80 -12.82
CA PHE A 234 13.59 -29.00 -13.05
C PHE A 234 13.22 -27.79 -13.91
N GLN A 235 13.59 -26.61 -13.46
CA GLN A 235 13.47 -25.37 -14.23
C GLN A 235 14.83 -24.66 -14.22
N LEU A 236 15.33 -24.36 -15.42
CA LEU A 236 16.55 -23.60 -15.64
C LEU A 236 16.20 -22.21 -16.14
N VAL A 237 16.86 -21.18 -15.59
CA VAL A 237 16.73 -19.80 -16.05
C VAL A 237 18.12 -19.21 -16.24
N ARG A 238 18.48 -18.86 -17.48
CA ARG A 238 19.78 -18.28 -17.85
C ARG A 238 19.63 -16.82 -18.22
N ILE A 239 20.48 -15.96 -17.65
CA ILE A 239 20.56 -14.55 -18.01
C ILE A 239 21.34 -14.39 -19.32
N ASP A 240 20.65 -14.13 -20.43
CA ASP A 240 21.29 -14.01 -21.75
C ASP A 240 21.92 -12.64 -21.95
N ARG A 241 21.22 -11.58 -21.50
CA ARG A 241 21.67 -10.20 -21.59
C ARG A 241 21.14 -9.41 -20.41
N LEU A 242 22.02 -8.65 -19.78
CA LEU A 242 21.63 -7.65 -18.80
C LEU A 242 21.38 -6.32 -19.52
N PRO A 243 20.49 -5.47 -18.99
CA PRO A 243 20.42 -4.08 -19.44
C PRO A 243 21.81 -3.45 -19.29
N GLU A 244 22.15 -2.52 -20.19
CA GLU A 244 23.36 -1.70 -20.03
C GLU A 244 23.39 -1.11 -18.61
N GLU A 245 24.57 -0.80 -18.10
CA GLU A 245 24.68 0.10 -16.96
C GLU A 245 24.18 1.48 -17.39
N GLU A 246 22.86 1.62 -17.52
CA GLU A 246 22.22 2.91 -17.37
C GLU A 246 22.55 3.36 -15.95
N PRO A 247 23.18 4.53 -15.76
CA PRO A 247 23.29 5.12 -14.43
C PRO A 247 21.87 5.25 -13.87
N ASP A 248 21.55 4.37 -12.91
CA ASP A 248 20.35 4.29 -12.06
C ASP A 248 19.12 5.10 -12.55
N ARG A 249 18.18 4.44 -13.24
CA ARG A 249 16.84 4.98 -13.52
C ARG A 249 15.91 4.92 -12.28
N PRO A 250 14.83 5.71 -12.23
CA PRO A 250 14.63 6.76 -11.22
C PRO A 250 13.78 6.32 -10.02
N LEU A 251 14.22 5.31 -9.26
CA LEU A 251 13.91 5.27 -7.83
C LEU A 251 15.11 5.64 -6.95
N ARG A 252 16.29 5.78 -7.56
CA ARG A 252 17.58 6.01 -6.86
C ARG A 252 18.19 7.40 -7.03
N HIS A 253 17.68 8.25 -7.90
CA HIS A 253 18.34 9.53 -8.23
C HIS A 253 18.00 10.73 -7.36
N TYR A 254 17.17 10.59 -6.34
CA TYR A 254 16.97 11.69 -5.40
C TYR A 254 17.79 11.55 -4.11
N GLY A 255 18.21 10.32 -3.76
CA GLY A 255 18.96 10.07 -2.52
C GLY A 255 20.41 10.56 -2.53
N ASN A 256 21.00 10.76 -3.72
CA ASN A 256 22.39 11.22 -3.86
C ASN A 256 22.51 12.67 -4.34
N LEU A 257 21.42 13.34 -4.68
CA LEU A 257 21.48 14.76 -5.00
C LEU A 257 21.65 15.54 -3.70
N PRO A 258 22.58 16.52 -3.65
CA PRO A 258 22.72 17.35 -2.49
C PRO A 258 21.42 18.10 -2.21
N VAL A 259 21.11 18.24 -0.92
CA VAL A 259 20.04 19.16 -0.48
C VAL A 259 20.43 20.57 -0.93
N PRO A 260 19.53 21.32 -1.59
CA PRO A 260 19.84 22.66 -2.05
C PRO A 260 20.22 23.57 -0.86
N PRO A 261 21.12 24.54 -1.07
CA PRO A 261 21.38 25.56 -0.07
C PRO A 261 20.12 26.37 0.19
N GLU A 262 20.12 27.12 1.30
CA GLU A 262 19.02 28.01 1.58
C GLU A 262 18.99 29.17 0.57
N LEU A 263 17.88 29.27 -0.16
CA LEU A 263 17.70 30.28 -1.20
C LEU A 263 16.95 31.52 -0.70
N SER A 264 17.26 32.67 -1.29
CA SER A 264 16.61 33.97 -1.13
C SER A 264 15.96 34.42 -2.44
N ALA A 265 15.06 35.41 -2.36
CA ALA A 265 14.46 35.98 -3.57
C ALA A 265 15.54 36.54 -4.52
N GLY A 266 15.43 36.22 -5.81
CA GLY A 266 16.43 36.52 -6.84
C GLY A 266 17.47 35.42 -7.08
N ASP A 267 17.62 34.46 -6.15
CA ASP A 267 18.55 33.34 -6.33
C ASP A 267 18.08 32.39 -7.43
N ARG A 268 19.02 31.63 -7.99
CA ARG A 268 18.78 30.70 -9.09
C ARG A 268 19.21 29.29 -8.73
N LEU A 269 18.36 28.32 -9.06
CA LEU A 269 18.61 26.89 -8.88
C LEU A 269 18.11 26.14 -10.11
N ASP A 270 18.98 25.37 -10.78
CA ASP A 270 18.62 24.52 -11.91
C ASP A 270 17.76 25.24 -12.98
N GLY A 271 18.13 26.49 -13.31
CA GLY A 271 17.45 27.35 -14.28
C GLY A 271 16.09 27.91 -13.85
N LEU A 272 15.74 27.76 -12.56
CA LEU A 272 14.60 28.39 -11.91
C LEU A 272 15.07 29.59 -11.09
N GLU A 273 14.29 30.66 -11.04
CA GLU A 273 14.56 31.84 -10.23
C GLU A 273 13.55 31.95 -9.08
N VAL A 274 14.05 32.18 -7.87
CA VAL A 274 13.21 32.36 -6.68
C VAL A 274 12.51 33.71 -6.75
N GLN A 275 11.19 33.69 -6.84
CA GLN A 275 10.36 34.89 -6.78
C GLN A 275 10.06 35.29 -5.33
N ALA A 276 9.78 34.30 -4.48
CA ALA A 276 9.49 34.53 -3.06
C ALA A 276 9.77 33.27 -2.22
N VAL A 277 10.12 33.48 -0.95
CA VAL A 277 10.12 32.42 0.04
C VAL A 277 8.71 32.27 0.61
N LEU A 278 8.10 31.09 0.44
CA LEU A 278 6.75 30.83 0.92
C LEU A 278 6.73 30.25 2.33
N SER A 279 7.67 29.36 2.65
CA SER A 279 7.76 28.75 3.98
C SER A 279 9.17 28.25 4.30
N LYS A 280 9.54 28.38 5.58
CA LYS A 280 10.76 27.81 6.17
C LYS A 280 10.36 27.04 7.43
N THR A 281 10.37 25.72 7.36
CA THR A 281 10.09 24.85 8.52
C THR A 281 11.32 24.02 8.85
N ALA A 282 11.36 23.41 10.03
CA ALA A 282 12.46 22.51 10.40
C ALA A 282 12.64 21.33 9.42
N GLN A 283 11.62 21.03 8.59
CA GLN A 283 11.61 19.87 7.72
C GLN A 283 11.79 20.20 6.23
N ALA A 284 11.34 21.37 5.81
CA ALA A 284 11.33 21.74 4.41
C ALA A 284 11.54 23.24 4.19
N ARG A 285 11.97 23.56 2.97
CA ARG A 285 11.96 24.90 2.41
C ARG A 285 11.00 24.92 1.23
N VAL A 286 10.16 25.96 1.15
CA VAL A 286 9.16 26.11 0.10
C VAL A 286 9.31 27.48 -0.54
N TYR A 287 9.43 27.51 -1.86
CA TYR A 287 9.72 28.70 -2.64
C TYR A 287 8.74 28.82 -3.81
N ARG A 288 8.32 30.05 -4.12
CA ARG A 288 7.71 30.36 -5.42
C ARG A 288 8.84 30.56 -6.41
N MET A 289 8.84 29.78 -7.48
CA MET A 289 9.85 29.80 -8.52
C MET A 289 9.23 30.24 -9.84
N ARG A 290 10.03 30.89 -10.68
CA ARG A 290 9.74 31.14 -12.09
C ARG A 290 10.76 30.38 -12.94
N ASP A 291 10.29 29.60 -13.91
CA ASP A 291 11.20 29.02 -14.89
C ASP A 291 11.67 30.08 -15.88
N LEU A 292 12.98 30.25 -16.02
CA LEU A 292 13.57 31.25 -16.91
C LEU A 292 13.35 30.96 -18.40
N ARG A 293 12.98 29.71 -18.77
CA ARG A 293 12.72 29.33 -20.16
C ARG A 293 11.25 29.46 -20.55
N SER A 294 10.35 28.87 -19.76
CA SER A 294 8.92 28.87 -20.05
C SER A 294 8.16 30.05 -19.43
N GLU A 295 8.80 30.83 -18.57
CA GLU A 295 8.20 31.87 -17.72
C GLU A 295 7.08 31.37 -16.79
N ARG A 296 6.88 30.06 -16.70
CA ARG A 296 5.87 29.45 -15.86
C ARG A 296 6.25 29.56 -14.39
N GLU A 297 5.29 29.94 -13.56
CA GLU A 297 5.42 29.93 -12.11
C GLU A 297 5.08 28.56 -11.52
N MET A 298 5.85 28.16 -10.51
CA MET A 298 5.77 26.88 -9.84
C MET A 298 6.12 27.04 -8.36
N VAL A 299 5.82 26.02 -7.56
CA VAL A 299 6.28 25.94 -6.16
C VAL A 299 7.37 24.88 -6.08
N LEU A 300 8.54 25.26 -5.59
CA LEU A 300 9.61 24.32 -5.27
C LEU A 300 9.55 23.97 -3.79
N LYS A 301 9.53 22.68 -3.49
CA LYS A 301 9.69 22.16 -2.13
C LYS A 301 10.98 21.34 -2.08
N ALA A 302 11.81 21.63 -1.09
CA ALA A 302 13.09 20.98 -0.82
C ALA A 302 13.16 20.58 0.66
N PRO A 303 13.93 19.54 1.03
CA PRO A 303 14.17 19.23 2.43
C PRO A 303 15.01 20.33 3.09
N SER A 304 14.88 20.45 4.41
CA SER A 304 15.68 21.37 5.21
C SER A 304 17.18 21.00 5.13
N PRO A 305 18.10 21.95 4.91
CA PRO A 305 19.55 21.67 4.96
C PRO A 305 19.98 20.98 6.27
N GLU A 306 19.32 21.31 7.38
CA GLU A 306 19.58 20.76 8.72
C GLU A 306 19.21 19.27 8.86
N LEU A 307 18.37 18.75 7.96
CA LEU A 307 17.95 17.33 7.95
C LEU A 307 18.61 16.51 6.85
N SER A 308 19.55 17.10 6.10
CA SER A 308 20.23 16.47 4.97
C SER A 308 21.00 15.19 5.31
N SER A 309 21.36 14.98 6.58
CA SER A 309 22.08 13.78 7.07
C SER A 309 21.18 12.68 7.65
N ARG A 310 19.85 12.89 7.72
CA ARG A 310 18.92 11.96 8.36
C ARG A 310 18.08 11.19 7.33
N ASN A 311 18.51 9.97 7.01
CA ASN A 311 17.89 9.11 5.99
C ASN A 311 16.36 9.01 6.11
N ALA A 312 15.80 8.85 7.31
CA ALA A 312 14.35 8.71 7.50
C ALA A 312 13.54 9.94 7.04
N TYR A 313 14.09 11.17 7.19
CA TYR A 313 13.40 12.39 6.73
C TYR A 313 13.49 12.55 5.22
N LEU A 314 14.62 12.16 4.61
CA LEU A 314 14.77 12.15 3.17
C LEU A 314 13.88 11.11 2.52
N GLU A 315 13.85 9.87 3.04
CA GLU A 315 12.92 8.82 2.60
C GLU A 315 11.48 9.30 2.66
N HIS A 316 11.10 9.96 3.75
CA HIS A 316 9.78 10.52 3.89
C HIS A 316 9.51 11.65 2.88
N PHE A 317 10.45 12.58 2.68
CA PHE A 317 10.32 13.63 1.66
C PHE A 317 10.07 13.06 0.27
N LEU A 318 10.74 11.97 -0.10
CA LEU A 318 10.51 11.27 -1.36
C LEU A 318 9.12 10.64 -1.44
N LEU A 319 8.62 10.09 -0.33
CA LEU A 319 7.25 9.59 -0.25
C LEU A 319 6.23 10.71 -0.52
N GLN A 320 6.48 11.94 -0.09
CA GLN A 320 5.58 13.08 -0.33
C GLN A 320 5.42 13.36 -1.82
N GLN A 321 6.54 13.52 -2.54
CA GLN A 321 6.54 13.73 -3.98
C GLN A 321 5.77 12.60 -4.67
N TRP A 322 6.09 11.36 -4.30
CA TRP A 322 5.50 10.15 -4.84
C TRP A 322 3.97 10.09 -4.69
N VAL A 323 3.44 10.52 -3.53
CA VAL A 323 1.99 10.61 -3.26
C VAL A 323 1.34 11.60 -4.21
N VAL A 324 1.91 12.81 -4.32
CA VAL A 324 1.33 13.92 -5.09
C VAL A 324 1.32 13.59 -6.59
N GLU A 325 2.37 12.92 -7.11
CA GLU A 325 2.44 12.50 -8.52
C GLU A 325 1.29 11.56 -8.93
N ARG A 326 0.78 10.76 -8.00
CA ARG A 326 -0.20 9.71 -8.31
C ARG A 326 -1.64 10.12 -8.08
N VAL A 327 -1.89 11.20 -7.36
CA VAL A 327 -3.24 11.65 -7.05
C VAL A 327 -3.71 12.58 -8.15
N ASN A 328 -4.39 12.02 -9.17
CA ASN A 328 -5.01 12.83 -10.20
C ASN A 328 -6.37 13.35 -9.72
N SER A 329 -6.39 14.57 -9.20
CA SER A 329 -7.61 15.27 -8.75
C SER A 329 -7.42 16.76 -8.92
N PRO A 330 -8.43 17.51 -9.41
CA PRO A 330 -8.37 18.97 -9.47
C PRO A 330 -8.35 19.62 -8.07
N PHE A 331 -8.66 18.87 -7.01
CA PHE A 331 -8.69 19.36 -5.64
C PHE A 331 -7.42 19.06 -4.83
N VAL A 332 -6.37 18.56 -5.48
CA VAL A 332 -5.08 18.22 -4.87
C VAL A 332 -3.98 18.84 -5.71
N THR A 333 -2.95 19.41 -5.08
CA THR A 333 -1.82 19.99 -5.80
C THR A 333 -1.17 18.95 -6.73
N ARG A 334 -0.64 19.38 -7.88
CA ARG A 334 -0.03 18.49 -8.88
C ARG A 334 1.47 18.73 -8.94
N VAL A 335 2.25 17.66 -9.04
CA VAL A 335 3.68 17.75 -9.33
C VAL A 335 3.91 18.21 -10.76
N VAL A 336 4.86 19.12 -10.96
CA VAL A 336 5.32 19.57 -12.28
C VAL A 336 6.63 18.87 -12.61
N GLU A 337 6.68 18.22 -13.77
CA GLU A 337 7.92 17.65 -14.28
C GLU A 337 8.79 18.73 -14.90
N LEU A 338 10.09 18.66 -14.61
CA LEU A 338 11.07 19.57 -15.18
C LEU A 338 11.63 18.93 -16.45
N SER A 339 11.63 19.62 -17.58
CA SER A 339 12.17 19.10 -18.85
C SER A 339 13.71 19.03 -18.90
N ARG A 340 14.39 19.24 -17.77
CA ARG A 340 15.86 19.24 -17.65
C ARG A 340 16.29 18.47 -16.39
N PRO A 341 17.54 17.95 -16.36
CA PRO A 341 18.07 17.26 -15.19
C PRO A 341 18.13 18.18 -13.97
N ARG A 342 17.84 17.64 -12.78
CA ARG A 342 18.00 18.31 -11.49
C ARG A 342 19.40 18.04 -10.94
N GLN A 343 20.04 19.04 -10.34
CA GLN A 343 21.32 18.92 -9.63
C GLN A 343 21.14 18.87 -8.11
N HIS A 344 19.94 19.18 -7.61
CA HIS A 344 19.63 19.21 -6.19
C HIS A 344 18.34 18.44 -5.86
N LEU A 345 18.23 18.02 -4.61
CA LEU A 345 17.05 17.31 -4.11
C LEU A 345 15.87 18.28 -3.86
N TYR A 346 14.92 18.32 -4.80
CA TYR A 346 13.65 19.02 -4.65
C TYR A 346 12.60 18.43 -5.58
N TYR A 347 11.34 18.81 -5.36
CA TYR A 347 10.26 18.59 -6.32
C TYR A 347 9.47 19.87 -6.57
N LEU A 348 8.81 19.93 -7.72
CA LEU A 348 8.02 21.08 -8.15
C LEU A 348 6.54 20.76 -8.11
N MET A 349 5.73 21.75 -7.77
CA MET A 349 4.27 21.68 -7.81
C MET A 349 3.71 22.85 -8.60
N GLU A 350 2.49 22.71 -9.10
CA GLU A 350 1.76 23.80 -9.72
C GLU A 350 1.57 24.94 -8.71
N TYR A 351 1.89 26.17 -9.13
CA TYR A 351 1.60 27.34 -8.33
C TYR A 351 0.09 27.63 -8.39
N VAL A 352 -0.56 27.61 -7.23
CA VAL A 352 -1.96 28.00 -7.09
C VAL A 352 -1.99 29.49 -6.75
N ASN A 353 -2.46 30.31 -7.69
CA ASN A 353 -2.69 31.72 -7.44
C ASN A 353 -3.94 31.90 -6.59
N GLY A 354 -3.76 31.86 -5.28
CA GLY A 354 -4.83 31.81 -4.31
C GLY A 354 -4.36 32.11 -2.90
N THR A 355 -5.24 31.84 -1.94
CA THR A 355 -5.05 32.18 -0.53
C THR A 355 -5.39 30.97 0.32
N THR A 356 -4.83 30.88 1.53
CA THR A 356 -5.23 29.82 2.46
C THR A 356 -6.72 29.94 2.81
N LEU A 357 -7.35 28.85 3.22
CA LEU A 357 -8.72 28.84 3.70
C LEU A 357 -8.86 29.73 4.95
N ALA A 358 -7.82 29.76 5.79
CA ALA A 358 -7.70 30.68 6.93
C ALA A 358 -7.86 32.14 6.49
N ASP A 359 -7.02 32.59 5.55
CA ASP A 359 -7.05 33.96 5.04
C ASP A 359 -8.33 34.27 4.25
N TRP A 360 -8.86 33.27 3.55
CA TRP A 360 -10.09 33.41 2.77
C TRP A 360 -11.28 33.71 3.69
N VAL A 361 -11.41 33.00 4.81
CA VAL A 361 -12.48 33.25 5.80
C VAL A 361 -12.35 34.64 6.41
N HIS A 362 -11.11 35.08 6.69
CA HIS A 362 -10.87 36.43 7.22
C HIS A 362 -11.29 37.53 6.23
N ARG A 363 -11.03 37.32 4.93
CA ARG A 363 -11.42 38.25 3.86
C ARG A 363 -12.90 38.19 3.48
N HIS A 364 -13.56 37.07 3.74
CA HIS A 364 -14.97 36.85 3.39
C HIS A 364 -15.81 36.49 4.63
N PRO A 365 -15.88 37.37 5.65
CA PRO A 365 -16.62 37.07 6.87
C PRO A 365 -18.13 36.87 6.61
N GLN A 366 -18.66 37.54 5.58
CA GLN A 366 -20.07 37.48 5.17
C GLN A 366 -20.38 36.39 4.13
N ALA A 367 -19.45 35.46 3.86
CA ALA A 367 -19.70 34.37 2.92
C ALA A 367 -20.89 33.50 3.39
N SER A 368 -21.80 33.20 2.45
CA SER A 368 -23.02 32.45 2.75
C SER A 368 -22.72 31.00 3.14
N LEU A 369 -23.65 30.35 3.85
CA LEU A 369 -23.57 28.93 4.14
C LEU A 369 -23.33 28.08 2.88
N ALA A 370 -24.03 28.39 1.79
CA ALA A 370 -23.90 27.69 0.51
C ALA A 370 -22.46 27.74 -0.05
N GLN A 371 -21.81 28.91 0.03
CA GLN A 371 -20.40 29.08 -0.40
C GLN A 371 -19.45 28.25 0.46
N ARG A 372 -19.62 28.30 1.79
CA ARG A 372 -18.82 27.53 2.74
C ARG A 372 -19.01 26.02 2.55
N LEU A 373 -20.23 25.58 2.26
CA LEU A 373 -20.54 24.18 1.96
C LEU A 373 -20.01 23.74 0.60
N ASP A 374 -19.89 24.63 -0.38
CA ASP A 374 -19.20 24.31 -1.63
C ASP A 374 -17.72 24.01 -1.39
N ILE A 375 -17.03 24.87 -0.65
CA ILE A 375 -15.63 24.65 -0.22
C ILE A 375 -15.51 23.32 0.54
N ALA A 376 -16.40 23.06 1.51
CA ALA A 376 -16.41 21.83 2.30
C ALA A 376 -16.56 20.57 1.41
N ARG A 377 -17.44 20.63 0.39
CA ARG A 377 -17.65 19.54 -0.56
C ARG A 377 -16.43 19.32 -1.47
N GLN A 378 -15.79 20.39 -1.94
CA GLN A 378 -14.57 20.29 -2.73
C GLN A 378 -13.42 19.68 -1.91
N LEU A 379 -13.24 20.11 -0.66
CA LEU A 379 -12.24 19.55 0.26
C LEU A 379 -12.52 18.06 0.55
N ALA A 380 -13.78 17.68 0.75
CA ALA A 380 -14.14 16.26 0.91
C ALA A 380 -13.76 15.42 -0.33
N LYS A 381 -13.89 15.96 -1.55
CA LYS A 381 -13.45 15.29 -2.79
C LYS A 381 -11.92 15.13 -2.83
N ALA A 382 -11.16 16.11 -2.34
CA ALA A 382 -9.70 16.01 -2.22
C ALA A 382 -9.31 14.82 -1.34
N VAL A 383 -9.86 14.74 -0.13
CA VAL A 383 -9.56 13.66 0.83
C VAL A 383 -10.02 12.30 0.29
N GLN A 384 -11.17 12.23 -0.39
CA GLN A 384 -11.62 11.01 -1.06
C GLN A 384 -10.65 10.56 -2.16
N ALA A 385 -10.07 11.49 -2.94
CA ALA A 385 -9.09 11.16 -3.96
C ALA A 385 -7.85 10.49 -3.36
N LEU A 386 -7.38 10.98 -2.20
CA LEU A 386 -6.27 10.38 -1.45
C LEU A 386 -6.62 8.98 -0.92
N HIS A 387 -7.78 8.85 -0.26
CA HIS A 387 -8.20 7.58 0.34
C HIS A 387 -8.44 6.47 -0.69
N ARG A 388 -8.82 6.82 -1.93
CA ARG A 388 -8.92 5.86 -3.06
C ARG A 388 -7.58 5.25 -3.47
N ARG A 389 -6.47 5.90 -3.12
CA ARG A 389 -5.09 5.41 -3.36
C ARG A 389 -4.41 4.93 -2.07
N ASP A 390 -5.19 4.68 -1.01
CA ASP A 390 -4.68 4.25 0.30
C ASP A 390 -3.68 5.23 0.95
N VAL A 391 -3.77 6.51 0.60
CA VAL A 391 -2.97 7.59 1.18
C VAL A 391 -3.76 8.26 2.31
N LEU A 392 -3.10 8.47 3.44
CA LEU A 392 -3.56 9.36 4.52
C LEU A 392 -2.87 10.72 4.39
N HIS A 393 -3.60 11.81 4.58
CA HIS A 393 -3.02 13.16 4.54
C HIS A 393 -2.43 13.58 5.89
N GLN A 394 -3.14 13.27 6.99
CA GLN A 394 -2.74 13.50 8.39
C GLN A 394 -2.61 14.97 8.83
N GLN A 395 -2.52 15.93 7.91
CA GLN A 395 -2.49 17.38 8.17
C GLN A 395 -3.55 18.18 7.41
N ILE A 396 -4.83 17.80 7.57
CA ILE A 396 -5.94 18.56 7.01
C ILE A 396 -6.32 19.66 8.02
N HIS A 397 -6.04 20.92 7.68
CA HIS A 397 -6.42 22.12 8.43
C HIS A 397 -6.47 23.35 7.50
N PRO A 398 -7.03 24.50 7.93
CA PRO A 398 -7.24 25.66 7.07
C PRO A 398 -6.00 26.21 6.35
N ASP A 399 -4.82 26.16 6.95
CA ASP A 399 -3.60 26.71 6.33
C ASP A 399 -3.08 25.86 5.15
N ASN A 400 -3.41 24.57 5.14
CA ASN A 400 -2.99 23.63 4.10
C ASN A 400 -4.00 23.53 2.94
N VAL A 401 -5.08 24.30 3.00
CA VAL A 401 -6.13 24.34 1.96
C VAL A 401 -6.04 25.69 1.26
N LEU A 402 -5.77 25.68 -0.04
CA LEU A 402 -5.78 26.90 -0.86
C LEU A 402 -7.11 27.06 -1.58
N ILE A 403 -7.55 28.31 -1.74
CA ILE A 403 -8.67 28.73 -2.57
C ILE A 403 -8.13 29.68 -3.63
N ASP A 404 -8.28 29.31 -4.90
CA ASP A 404 -7.89 30.18 -6.00
C ASP A 404 -8.91 31.30 -6.28
N ALA A 405 -8.58 32.19 -7.23
CA ALA A 405 -9.45 33.30 -7.61
C ALA A 405 -10.82 32.87 -8.17
N HIS A 406 -10.99 31.61 -8.59
CA HIS A 406 -12.23 31.05 -9.12
C HIS A 406 -13.03 30.28 -8.05
N GLY A 407 -12.55 30.24 -6.79
CA GLY A 407 -13.18 29.49 -5.71
C GLY A 407 -12.89 27.99 -5.75
N GLN A 408 -11.90 27.56 -6.53
CA GLN A 408 -11.46 26.16 -6.56
C GLN A 408 -10.57 25.87 -5.35
N VAL A 409 -10.91 24.80 -4.65
CA VAL A 409 -10.15 24.31 -3.49
C VAL A 409 -9.02 23.40 -3.97
N VAL A 410 -7.80 23.65 -3.49
CA VAL A 410 -6.64 22.79 -3.70
C VAL A 410 -6.04 22.42 -2.34
N LEU A 411 -6.05 21.13 -2.02
CA LEU A 411 -5.38 20.60 -0.84
C LEU A 411 -3.87 20.50 -1.11
N THR A 412 -3.09 21.02 -0.16
CA THR A 412 -1.64 21.13 -0.25
C THR A 412 -0.96 20.57 1.00
N ASP A 413 0.36 20.59 0.98
CA ASP A 413 1.27 20.11 2.01
C ASP A 413 1.07 18.65 2.49
N PHE A 414 1.83 17.77 1.86
CA PHE A 414 1.87 16.34 2.15
C PHE A 414 2.96 15.99 3.17
N SER A 415 3.43 16.96 3.95
CA SER A 415 4.54 16.81 4.91
C SER A 415 4.35 15.69 5.93
N ALA A 416 3.13 15.30 6.23
CA ALA A 416 2.81 14.18 7.13
C ALA A 416 2.11 13.01 6.43
N CYS A 417 2.11 12.94 5.09
CA CYS A 417 1.33 11.92 4.40
C CYS A 417 1.88 10.50 4.61
N HIS A 418 1.02 9.48 4.59
CA HIS A 418 1.46 8.09 4.77
C HIS A 418 0.67 7.11 3.91
N LEU A 419 1.38 6.09 3.40
CA LEU A 419 0.78 4.95 2.71
C LEU A 419 0.26 3.94 3.72
N ARG A 420 -1.02 3.58 3.62
CA ARG A 420 -1.61 2.61 4.54
C ARG A 420 -1.02 1.22 4.32
N GLU A 421 -0.16 0.79 5.23
CA GLU A 421 0.27 -0.60 5.37
C GLU A 421 -0.55 -1.31 6.46
N VAL A 422 -0.68 -2.63 6.37
CA VAL A 422 -1.46 -3.44 7.33
C VAL A 422 -0.89 -3.35 8.76
N ASP A 423 0.40 -3.03 8.91
CA ASP A 423 1.10 -2.87 10.20
C ASP A 423 1.70 -1.45 10.42
N GLY A 424 1.33 -0.46 9.58
CA GLY A 424 1.98 0.86 9.51
C GLY A 424 1.47 1.93 10.50
N HIS A 425 0.49 1.60 11.34
CA HIS A 425 -0.23 2.58 12.17
C HIS A 425 0.67 3.36 13.15
N LYS A 426 1.68 2.70 13.72
CA LYS A 426 2.64 3.34 14.64
C LYS A 426 3.54 4.36 13.93
N LYS A 427 4.11 4.00 12.78
CA LYS A 427 4.97 4.89 11.97
C LYS A 427 4.19 6.12 11.48
N ALA A 428 2.96 5.93 11.00
CA ALA A 428 2.09 7.02 10.57
C ALA A 428 1.82 8.03 11.70
N ARG A 429 1.61 7.53 12.93
CA ARG A 429 1.37 8.36 14.11
C ARG A 429 2.62 9.11 14.57
N GLU A 430 3.75 8.43 14.66
CA GLU A 430 5.04 9.03 15.03
C GLU A 430 5.43 10.15 14.06
N LEU A 431 5.27 9.92 12.77
CA LEU A 431 5.51 10.92 11.74
C LEU A 431 4.62 12.15 11.93
N ALA A 432 3.30 11.98 12.06
CA ALA A 432 2.40 13.11 12.28
C ALA A 432 2.74 13.92 13.55
N ARG A 433 3.17 13.25 14.63
CA ARG A 433 3.66 13.93 15.85
C ARG A 433 4.96 14.69 15.62
N GLN A 434 5.89 14.13 14.83
CA GLN A 434 7.16 14.77 14.50
C GLN A 434 7.01 16.00 13.60
N VAL A 435 6.04 15.97 12.67
CA VAL A 435 5.69 17.13 11.82
C VAL A 435 4.92 18.17 12.63
N GLY A 436 4.11 17.72 13.59
CA GLY A 436 3.34 18.59 14.48
C GLY A 436 1.85 18.36 14.31
N LEU A 437 1.14 18.31 15.44
CA LEU A 437 -0.31 18.19 15.48
C LEU A 437 -0.95 19.58 15.50
N SER A 438 -1.94 19.78 14.63
CA SER A 438 -2.78 20.97 14.62
C SER A 438 -3.95 20.83 15.60
N GLU A 439 -4.65 21.93 15.87
CA GLU A 439 -5.92 21.91 16.62
C GLU A 439 -7.05 21.13 15.92
N HIS A 440 -6.88 20.82 14.63
CA HIS A 440 -7.81 19.99 13.85
C HIS A 440 -7.42 18.51 13.83
N SER A 441 -6.23 18.14 14.32
CA SER A 441 -5.78 16.75 14.34
C SER A 441 -6.70 15.86 15.17
N ALA A 442 -6.85 14.60 14.78
CA ALA A 442 -7.74 13.67 15.46
C ALA A 442 -7.21 13.28 16.86
N PRO A 443 -8.08 13.08 17.88
CA PRO A 443 -7.66 12.74 19.24
C PRO A 443 -6.77 11.49 19.36
N GLU A 444 -6.94 10.51 18.48
CA GLU A 444 -6.12 9.31 18.44
C GLU A 444 -4.61 9.58 18.22
N TYR A 445 -4.25 10.71 17.61
CA TYR A 445 -2.86 11.11 17.47
C TYR A 445 -2.23 11.48 18.82
N ALA A 446 -2.99 11.98 19.79
CA ALA A 446 -2.48 12.29 21.11
C ALA A 446 -2.41 11.05 22.02
N LEU A 447 -3.39 10.14 21.92
CA LEU A 447 -3.61 9.06 22.88
C LEU A 447 -3.01 7.69 22.50
N ASP A 448 -2.03 7.66 21.59
CA ASP A 448 -1.30 6.46 21.17
C ASP A 448 -2.16 5.30 20.62
N THR A 449 -3.32 5.64 20.05
CA THR A 449 -4.26 4.68 19.44
C THR A 449 -4.10 4.61 17.91
N ASP A 450 -4.74 3.64 17.26
CA ASP A 450 -4.59 3.41 15.82
C ASP A 450 -5.17 4.53 14.96
N VAL A 451 -4.33 5.05 14.06
CA VAL A 451 -4.68 6.12 13.11
C VAL A 451 -5.10 5.55 11.75
N GLY A 452 -5.95 6.26 11.00
CA GLY A 452 -6.35 5.83 9.66
C GLY A 452 -7.29 6.79 8.95
N ARG A 453 -8.08 6.28 7.99
CA ARG A 453 -9.02 7.10 7.19
C ARG A 453 -10.02 7.89 8.04
N ARG A 454 -10.40 7.36 9.20
CA ARG A 454 -11.30 8.04 10.16
C ARG A 454 -10.61 9.19 10.92
N SER A 455 -9.28 9.20 10.96
CA SER A 455 -8.49 10.31 11.51
C SER A 455 -8.50 11.50 10.55
N ASP A 456 -8.29 11.25 9.25
CA ASP A 456 -8.48 12.28 8.20
C ASP A 456 -9.94 12.77 8.13
N GLN A 457 -10.91 11.87 8.33
CA GLN A 457 -12.33 12.26 8.40
C GLN A 457 -12.59 13.23 9.56
N TYR A 458 -12.00 13.00 10.73
CA TYR A 458 -12.12 13.92 11.86
C TYR A 458 -11.49 15.28 11.52
N ALA A 459 -10.27 15.28 10.97
CA ALA A 459 -9.57 16.52 10.62
C ALA A 459 -10.33 17.34 9.56
N LEU A 460 -10.89 16.65 8.55
CA LEU A 460 -11.81 17.24 7.60
C LEU A 460 -13.06 17.83 8.29
N ALA A 461 -13.73 17.06 9.15
CA ALA A 461 -14.93 17.52 9.85
C ALA A 461 -14.64 18.69 10.78
N SER A 462 -13.47 18.72 11.43
CA SER A 462 -13.02 19.82 12.30
C SER A 462 -12.75 21.08 11.48
N THR A 463 -12.08 20.93 10.33
CA THR A 463 -11.86 22.04 9.38
C THR A 463 -13.17 22.61 8.85
N ILE A 464 -14.14 21.74 8.53
CA ILE A 464 -15.48 22.17 8.07
C ILE A 464 -16.26 22.84 9.21
N TYR A 465 -16.25 22.28 10.42
CA TYR A 465 -16.89 22.89 11.58
C TYR A 465 -16.35 24.30 11.82
N TRP A 466 -15.03 24.45 11.78
CA TRP A 466 -14.36 25.75 11.90
C TRP A 466 -14.75 26.70 10.76
N LEU A 467 -14.80 26.22 9.51
CA LEU A 467 -15.24 27.01 8.36
C LEU A 467 -16.69 27.51 8.53
N LEU A 468 -17.56 26.72 9.14
CA LEU A 468 -18.97 27.06 9.32
C LEU A 468 -19.25 27.96 10.52
N THR A 469 -18.41 27.90 11.55
CA THR A 469 -18.69 28.52 12.87
C THR A 469 -17.65 29.55 13.32
N GLY A 470 -16.47 29.56 12.69
CA GLY A 470 -15.31 30.33 13.13
C GLY A 470 -14.72 29.86 14.47
N SER A 471 -15.09 28.67 14.96
CA SER A 471 -14.67 28.15 16.28
C SER A 471 -14.35 26.66 16.19
N LEU A 472 -13.68 26.11 17.22
CA LEU A 472 -13.46 24.67 17.34
C LEU A 472 -14.66 23.94 17.96
N PRO A 473 -14.86 22.64 17.63
CA PRO A 473 -15.98 21.85 18.14
C PRO A 473 -15.89 21.50 19.64
N TYR A 474 -14.71 21.65 20.23
CA TYR A 474 -14.42 21.30 21.62
C TYR A 474 -13.70 22.44 22.35
N ALA A 475 -13.84 22.50 23.68
CA ALA A 475 -13.17 23.49 24.50
C ALA A 475 -11.64 23.27 24.56
N GLN A 476 -11.23 22.01 24.71
CA GLN A 476 -9.85 21.57 24.65
C GLN A 476 -9.59 21.00 23.27
N ALA A 477 -8.55 21.49 22.60
CA ALA A 477 -8.15 21.00 21.30
C ALA A 477 -7.49 19.61 21.41
N PRO A 478 -7.68 18.70 20.44
CA PRO A 478 -7.12 17.35 20.47
C PRO A 478 -5.60 17.28 20.64
N ASN A 479 -4.86 18.26 20.10
CA ASN A 479 -3.40 18.34 20.25
C ASN A 479 -2.93 18.69 21.68
N GLN A 480 -3.85 19.06 22.58
CA GLN A 480 -3.58 19.34 24.00
C GLN A 480 -3.97 18.18 24.92
N LEU A 481 -4.53 17.09 24.40
CA LEU A 481 -4.92 15.93 25.20
C LEU A 481 -3.68 15.22 25.74
N ARG A 482 -3.71 14.82 27.01
CA ARG A 482 -2.62 14.06 27.64
C ARG A 482 -3.07 12.71 28.17
N THR A 483 -4.36 12.56 28.47
CA THR A 483 -4.92 11.36 29.10
C THR A 483 -6.25 10.95 28.45
N HIS A 484 -6.66 9.69 28.64
CA HIS A 484 -7.98 9.23 28.22
C HIS A 484 -9.13 9.95 28.96
N THR A 485 -8.90 10.41 30.20
CA THR A 485 -9.89 11.22 30.94
C THR A 485 -10.16 12.56 30.27
N ASP A 486 -9.15 13.15 29.61
CA ASP A 486 -9.35 14.38 28.82
C ASP A 486 -10.30 14.13 27.64
N LEU A 487 -10.21 12.95 27.01
CA LEU A 487 -11.06 12.53 25.90
C LEU A 487 -12.54 12.43 26.30
N GLU A 488 -12.82 11.84 27.47
CA GLU A 488 -14.19 11.66 27.98
C GLU A 488 -14.87 13.00 28.33
N ARG A 489 -14.07 14.02 28.64
CA ARG A 489 -14.55 15.38 28.94
C ARG A 489 -14.85 16.20 27.69
N MET A 490 -14.55 15.70 26.49
CA MET A 490 -14.79 16.40 25.23
C MET A 490 -16.29 16.44 24.89
N GLY A 491 -16.98 17.47 25.37
CA GLY A 491 -18.37 17.76 24.99
C GLY A 491 -18.45 18.50 23.66
N TYR A 492 -19.14 17.91 22.68
CA TYR A 492 -19.37 18.55 21.38
C TYR A 492 -20.22 19.82 21.54
N ARG A 493 -19.73 20.93 20.99
CA ARG A 493 -20.47 22.20 20.91
C ARG A 493 -21.26 22.24 19.62
N SER A 494 -22.58 22.31 19.70
CA SER A 494 -23.43 22.38 18.51
C SER A 494 -23.08 23.56 17.62
N ALA A 495 -22.82 23.31 16.34
CA ALA A 495 -22.51 24.33 15.34
C ALA A 495 -23.65 25.35 15.20
N ARG A 496 -24.90 24.91 15.45
CA ARG A 496 -26.11 25.75 15.37
C ARG A 496 -26.13 26.89 16.38
N THR A 497 -25.47 26.69 17.52
CA THR A 497 -25.36 27.76 18.55
C THR A 497 -24.49 28.91 18.10
N ARG A 498 -23.56 28.66 17.17
CA ARG A 498 -22.62 29.65 16.62
C ARG A 498 -23.05 30.17 15.27
N ASN A 499 -23.63 29.31 14.44
CA ASN A 499 -24.19 29.66 13.15
C ASN A 499 -25.60 29.06 13.02
N PRO A 500 -26.66 29.85 13.27
CA PRO A 500 -28.04 29.39 13.18
C PRO A 500 -28.48 28.93 11.79
N GLU A 501 -27.75 29.28 10.72
CA GLU A 501 -28.04 28.80 9.35
C GLU A 501 -27.74 27.30 9.20
N VAL A 502 -26.91 26.73 10.07
CA VAL A 502 -26.61 25.30 10.08
C VAL A 502 -27.86 24.51 10.45
N SER A 503 -28.27 23.60 9.57
CA SER A 503 -29.42 22.72 9.82
C SER A 503 -29.14 21.72 10.95
N SER A 504 -30.20 21.17 11.56
CA SER A 504 -30.09 20.08 12.53
C SER A 504 -29.38 18.86 11.94
N GLU A 505 -29.70 18.50 10.71
CA GLU A 505 -29.10 17.36 10.01
C GLU A 505 -27.60 17.52 9.80
N LEU A 506 -27.16 18.73 9.41
CA LEU A 506 -25.74 19.03 9.21
C LEU A 506 -24.98 19.03 10.54
N ASP A 507 -25.58 19.59 11.61
CA ASP A 507 -24.98 19.56 12.95
C ASP A 507 -24.87 18.13 13.50
N ASP A 508 -25.88 17.29 13.28
CA ASP A 508 -25.85 15.87 13.68
C ASP A 508 -24.76 15.11 12.92
N ALA A 509 -24.58 15.40 11.62
CA ALA A 509 -23.51 14.83 10.82
C ALA A 509 -22.12 15.28 11.31
N LEU A 510 -21.94 16.57 11.61
CA LEU A 510 -20.70 17.09 12.19
C LEU A 510 -20.41 16.45 13.54
N ARG A 511 -21.41 16.37 14.43
CA ARG A 511 -21.29 15.72 15.75
C ARG A 511 -20.80 14.28 15.64
N ARG A 512 -21.36 13.51 14.70
CA ARG A 512 -20.95 12.13 14.46
C ARG A 512 -19.55 12.04 13.85
N ALA A 513 -19.22 12.87 12.86
CA ALA A 513 -17.90 12.84 12.22
C ALA A 513 -16.78 13.28 13.16
N LEU A 514 -17.11 14.13 14.15
CA LEU A 514 -16.21 14.64 15.17
C LEU A 514 -16.19 13.80 16.44
N ASP A 515 -16.91 12.68 16.51
CA ASP A 515 -16.96 11.88 17.73
C ASP A 515 -15.54 11.54 18.24
N PRO A 516 -15.19 11.82 19.52
CA PRO A 516 -13.89 11.51 20.06
C PRO A 516 -13.53 10.02 19.90
N GLN A 517 -14.52 9.14 19.99
CA GLN A 517 -14.37 7.72 19.72
C GLN A 517 -14.40 7.45 18.21
N ARG A 518 -13.24 7.12 17.65
CA ARG A 518 -13.05 6.74 16.23
C ARG A 518 -14.07 5.71 15.74
N ALA A 519 -14.50 4.77 16.58
CA ALA A 519 -15.43 3.72 16.23
C ALA A 519 -16.84 4.24 15.87
N LEU A 520 -17.28 5.35 16.49
CA LEU A 520 -18.62 5.94 16.34
C LEU A 520 -18.75 6.87 15.12
N ARG A 521 -17.63 7.32 14.57
CA ARG A 521 -17.56 8.12 13.33
C ARG A 521 -18.10 7.36 12.11
N PHE A 522 -18.32 8.07 10.99
CA PHE A 522 -18.78 7.42 9.76
C PHE A 522 -17.79 6.36 9.29
N ARG A 523 -18.33 5.21 8.86
CA ARG A 523 -17.49 4.12 8.36
C ARG A 523 -16.83 4.50 7.04
N ARG A 524 -17.57 5.19 6.16
CA ARG A 524 -17.09 5.64 4.86
C ARG A 524 -17.16 7.14 4.75
N LEU A 525 -16.08 7.76 4.25
CA LEU A 525 -16.02 9.21 4.03
C LEU A 525 -17.11 9.71 3.06
N ALA A 526 -17.54 8.86 2.13
CA ALA A 526 -18.64 9.19 1.21
C ALA A 526 -19.98 9.44 1.93
N GLU A 527 -20.24 8.76 3.05
CA GLU A 527 -21.46 8.97 3.85
C GLU A 527 -21.44 10.36 4.50
N PHE A 528 -20.28 10.75 5.06
CA PHE A 528 -20.11 12.09 5.61
C PHE A 528 -20.20 13.18 4.52
N ALA A 529 -19.51 12.99 3.38
CA ALA A 529 -19.55 13.94 2.27
C ALA A 529 -20.95 14.11 1.67
N TYR A 530 -21.78 13.07 1.71
CA TYR A 530 -23.18 13.16 1.29
C TYR A 530 -24.00 14.04 2.26
N ALA A 531 -23.73 13.94 3.56
CA ALA A 531 -24.41 14.74 4.59
C ALA A 531 -24.03 16.24 4.55
N LEU A 532 -22.96 16.62 3.85
CA LEU A 532 -22.59 18.03 3.61
C LEU A 532 -23.43 18.72 2.53
N ARG A 533 -24.38 18.03 1.90
CA ARG A 533 -25.29 18.64 0.93
C ARG A 533 -26.34 19.44 1.68
N GLU A 534 -26.65 20.64 1.18
CA GLU A 534 -27.84 21.33 1.64
C GLU A 534 -29.06 20.42 1.38
N PRO A 535 -29.96 20.27 2.36
CA PRO A 535 -31.26 19.68 2.10
C PRO A 535 -31.86 20.49 0.95
N ARG A 536 -32.19 19.84 -0.17
CA ARG A 536 -33.08 20.48 -1.14
C ARG A 536 -34.28 20.91 -0.32
N LYS A 537 -34.64 22.20 -0.34
CA LYS A 537 -35.98 22.64 0.03
C LYS A 537 -36.95 21.84 -0.85
N SER A 538 -37.34 20.66 -0.40
CA SER A 538 -38.51 20.00 -0.93
C SER A 538 -39.64 20.97 -0.64
N ALA A 539 -40.41 21.32 -1.67
CA ALA A 539 -41.74 21.86 -1.53
C ALA A 539 -42.64 20.83 -0.81
N ARG A 540 -42.33 20.55 0.45
CA ARG A 540 -42.99 19.66 1.39
C ARG A 540 -42.79 20.23 2.79
N ASP A 541 -43.13 21.51 2.93
CA ASP A 541 -43.57 22.07 4.21
C ASP A 541 -45.06 21.73 4.48
N ASP A 542 -45.63 20.72 3.81
CA ASP A 542 -47.06 20.39 3.90
C ASP A 542 -47.39 18.97 4.38
N GLU A 543 -46.44 18.15 4.81
CA GLU A 543 -46.79 16.89 5.47
C GLU A 543 -45.99 16.66 6.74
N GLY A 544 -46.60 17.12 7.84
CA GLY A 544 -46.25 16.77 9.21
C GLY A 544 -46.09 15.26 9.36
N HIS A 545 -44.85 14.80 9.29
CA HIS A 545 -44.51 13.47 9.77
C HIS A 545 -44.27 13.58 11.27
N ALA A 546 -45.38 13.48 11.98
CA ALA A 546 -45.41 13.04 13.36
C ALA A 546 -44.55 11.78 13.48
N ARG A 547 -43.33 11.94 14.00
CA ARG A 547 -42.63 10.86 14.69
C ARG A 547 -43.49 10.50 15.91
N ARG A 548 -44.52 9.68 15.69
CA ARG A 548 -45.20 9.00 16.78
C ARG A 548 -44.20 8.02 17.38
N GLU A 549 -43.88 8.29 18.62
CA GLU A 549 -42.98 7.51 19.46
C GLU A 549 -43.40 6.03 19.45
N PRO A 550 -42.50 5.08 19.16
CA PRO A 550 -42.81 3.65 19.18
C PRO A 550 -43.20 3.13 20.58
N ALA A 551 -43.11 3.95 21.62
CA ALA A 551 -43.44 3.59 22.99
C ALA A 551 -44.92 3.20 23.17
N ILE A 552 -45.86 3.92 22.55
CA ILE A 552 -47.30 3.64 22.68
C ILE A 552 -47.67 2.30 22.05
N PHE A 553 -47.03 1.96 20.92
CA PHE A 553 -47.22 0.67 20.25
C PHE A 553 -46.76 -0.50 21.14
N TRP A 554 -45.57 -0.39 21.74
CA TRP A 554 -45.05 -1.42 22.64
C TRP A 554 -45.80 -1.50 23.98
N GLN A 555 -46.29 -0.38 24.50
CA GLN A 555 -47.16 -0.35 25.68
C GLN A 555 -48.50 -1.06 25.42
N GLY A 556 -49.08 -0.88 24.23
CA GLY A 556 -50.30 -1.58 23.82
C GLY A 556 -50.11 -3.10 23.73
N ILE A 557 -49.01 -3.54 23.11
CA ILE A 557 -48.67 -4.97 23.03
C ILE A 557 -48.45 -5.56 24.43
N ALA A 558 -47.71 -4.86 25.30
CA ALA A 558 -47.47 -5.31 26.66
C ALA A 558 -48.78 -5.42 27.47
N GLY A 559 -49.71 -4.47 27.29
CA GLY A 559 -51.03 -4.51 27.91
C GLY A 559 -51.86 -5.71 27.47
N ILE A 560 -51.88 -6.02 26.16
CA ILE A 560 -52.61 -7.18 25.62
C ILE A 560 -52.03 -8.50 26.16
N LEU A 561 -50.70 -8.62 26.21
CA LEU A 561 -50.04 -9.81 26.74
C LEU A 561 -50.32 -10.00 28.24
N LEU A 562 -50.35 -8.92 29.02
CA LEU A 562 -50.74 -8.97 30.44
C LEU A 562 -52.19 -9.44 30.60
N LEU A 563 -53.10 -8.94 29.76
CA LEU A 563 -54.52 -9.29 29.83
C LEU A 563 -54.75 -10.76 29.47
N LEU A 564 -54.05 -11.28 28.46
CA LEU A 564 -54.06 -12.71 28.11
C LEU A 564 -53.47 -13.58 29.23
N LEU A 565 -52.41 -13.11 29.91
CA LEU A 565 -51.83 -13.81 31.07
C LEU A 565 -52.83 -13.91 32.22
N VAL A 566 -53.52 -12.81 32.54
CA VAL A 566 -54.54 -12.77 33.60
C VAL A 566 -55.73 -13.66 33.24
N LEU A 567 -56.20 -13.63 31.98
CA LEU A 567 -57.27 -14.53 31.51
C LEU A 567 -56.86 -16.00 31.61
N SER A 568 -55.61 -16.32 31.26
CA SER A 568 -55.06 -17.68 31.40
C SER A 568 -54.99 -18.16 32.85
N TRP A 569 -54.91 -17.24 33.81
CA TRP A 569 -54.88 -17.56 35.24
C TRP A 569 -56.29 -17.72 35.83
N LEU A 570 -57.28 -17.01 35.27
CA LEU A 570 -58.70 -17.12 35.66
C LEU A 570 -59.42 -18.32 35.02
N LEU A 571 -58.87 -18.86 33.93
CA LEU A 571 -59.37 -20.06 33.24
C LEU A 571 -58.69 -21.36 33.75
N LYS A 572 -57.86 -21.27 34.78
CA LYS A 572 -57.35 -22.39 35.60
C LYS A 572 -57.97 -22.31 36.98
#